data_AF-A0A1Q3MR68-F1
#
_entry.id   AF-A0A1Q3MR68-F1
#
_cell.length_a   1.000
_cell.length_b   1.000
_cell.length_c   1.000
_cell.angle_alpha   90.00
_cell.angle_beta   90.00
_cell.angle_gamma   90.00
#
_symmetry.space_group_name_H-M   'P 1'
#
loop_
_entity.id
_entity.type
_entity.pdbx_description
1 polymer ?
#
loop_
_entity_poly.entity_id
_entity_poly.type
_entity_poly.pdbx_seq_one_letter_code
_entity_poly.pdbx_strand_id
1 'polypeptide(L)'
;MSAIHLAILGAGSIRCTVPVLAALATYFGERPMEITLYDADEERLDLFDRLGRVCFFSAKSTHLLKSTTDYKEALEGVDLVVVQIGENCARKYLKENRRQGFAELGRASLIEQAVDDLLRDINPTIPVMSLISDDVFYPREVYQIEDWPPQLSDEERLAVPHQVLRWVRADDYVYKILDANEHAPLKTWLNDPTSFPLINR
;
A
#
# COMPACT_ATOMS: atom_id res chain seq x y z
N MET A 1 4.83 25.04 5.94
CA MET A 1 5.52 23.91 5.27
C MET A 1 4.45 23.10 4.55
N SER A 2 4.71 22.62 3.33
CA SER A 2 3.75 21.79 2.58
C SER A 2 3.63 20.39 3.19
N ALA A 3 2.44 19.81 3.12
CA ALA A 3 2.21 18.42 3.46
C ALA A 3 3.03 17.49 2.56
N ILE A 4 3.40 16.32 3.07
CA ILE A 4 4.03 15.26 2.27
C ILE A 4 2.93 14.45 1.59
N HIS A 5 3.04 14.18 0.30
CA HIS A 5 2.09 13.37 -0.45
C HIS A 5 2.59 11.92 -0.59
N LEU A 6 1.84 10.97 -0.04
CA LEU A 6 2.15 9.55 -0.06
C LEU A 6 1.10 8.78 -0.88
N ALA A 7 1.54 8.09 -1.92
CA ALA A 7 0.69 7.15 -2.66
C ALA A 7 0.87 5.72 -2.14
N ILE A 8 -0.23 4.99 -2.00
CA ILE A 8 -0.23 3.57 -1.63
C ILE A 8 -0.89 2.78 -2.75
N LEU A 9 -0.08 2.10 -3.56
CA LEU A 9 -0.55 1.33 -4.71
C LEU A 9 -0.82 -0.13 -4.32
N GLY A 10 -2.05 -0.60 -4.53
CA GLY A 10 -2.49 -1.95 -4.14
C GLY A 10 -3.12 -2.00 -2.75
N ALA A 11 -3.86 -0.95 -2.37
CA ALA A 11 -4.50 -0.81 -1.07
C ALA A 11 -5.50 -1.92 -0.74
N GLY A 12 -5.93 -2.73 -1.70
CA GLY A 12 -6.73 -3.95 -1.51
C GLY A 12 -5.96 -5.16 -0.96
N SER A 13 -4.66 -5.02 -0.68
CA SER A 13 -3.84 -6.07 -0.09
C SER A 13 -4.17 -6.32 1.38
N ILE A 14 -4.84 -7.44 1.68
CA ILE A 14 -5.18 -7.82 3.07
C ILE A 14 -3.92 -7.99 3.94
N ARG A 15 -2.86 -8.58 3.36
CA ARG A 15 -1.57 -8.77 4.06
C ARG A 15 -0.96 -7.42 4.45
N CYS A 16 -0.93 -6.48 3.51
CA CYS A 16 -0.10 -5.30 3.63
C CYS A 16 -0.85 -4.08 4.19
N THR A 17 -2.08 -3.84 3.75
CA THR A 17 -2.78 -2.58 4.03
C THR A 17 -3.15 -2.42 5.49
N VAL A 18 -3.53 -3.48 6.20
CA VAL A 18 -3.89 -3.41 7.63
C VAL A 18 -2.72 -2.84 8.47
N PRO A 19 -1.53 -3.46 8.48
CA PRO A 19 -0.39 -2.94 9.23
C PRO A 19 0.18 -1.62 8.66
N VAL A 20 0.10 -1.39 7.34
CA VAL A 20 0.46 -0.08 6.74
C VAL A 20 -0.40 1.05 7.29
N LEU A 21 -1.73 0.89 7.29
CA LEU A 21 -2.64 1.91 7.84
C LEU A 21 -2.44 2.09 9.35
N ALA A 22 -2.16 1.01 10.09
CA ALA A 22 -1.88 1.10 11.52
C ALA A 22 -0.57 1.84 11.82
N ALA A 23 0.48 1.57 11.04
CA ALA A 23 1.74 2.29 11.11
C ALA A 23 1.57 3.78 10.76
N LEU A 24 0.83 4.10 9.70
CA LEU A 24 0.57 5.49 9.30
C LEU A 24 -0.29 6.24 10.31
N ALA A 25 -1.31 5.60 10.88
CA ALA A 25 -2.17 6.21 11.89
C ALA A 25 -1.38 6.62 13.16
N THR A 26 -0.34 5.86 13.49
CA THR A 26 0.51 6.08 14.67
C THR A 26 1.83 6.79 14.34
N TYR A 27 1.98 7.27 13.11
CA TYR A 27 3.15 8.05 12.70
C TYR A 27 2.91 9.53 13.00
N PHE A 28 3.82 10.14 13.76
CA PHE A 28 3.77 11.56 14.12
C PHE A 28 5.06 12.24 13.66
N GLY A 29 5.29 12.25 12.36
CA GLY A 29 6.41 12.97 11.76
C GLY A 29 6.29 14.50 11.91
N GLU A 30 7.27 15.23 11.42
CA GLU A 30 7.31 16.71 11.53
C GLU A 30 6.16 17.42 10.80
N ARG A 31 5.54 16.75 9.80
CA ARG A 31 4.53 17.32 8.91
C ARG A 31 3.34 16.36 8.75
N PRO A 32 2.10 16.88 8.66
CA PRO A 32 0.97 16.07 8.23
C PRO A 32 1.21 15.57 6.80
N MET A 33 0.51 14.49 6.45
CA MET A 33 0.65 13.81 5.17
C MET A 33 -0.72 13.76 4.50
N GLU A 34 -0.73 13.88 3.18
CA GLU A 34 -1.87 13.49 2.37
C GLU A 34 -1.58 12.10 1.80
N ILE A 35 -2.42 11.13 2.16
CA ILE A 35 -2.24 9.73 1.82
C ILE A 35 -3.34 9.36 0.83
N THR A 36 -2.94 8.91 -0.35
CA THR A 36 -3.87 8.47 -1.39
C THR A 36 -3.77 6.96 -1.60
N LEU A 37 -4.86 6.26 -1.29
CA LEU A 37 -5.00 4.83 -1.53
C LEU A 37 -5.44 4.58 -2.98
N TYR A 38 -4.74 3.68 -3.67
CA TYR A 38 -5.12 3.17 -4.97
C TYR A 38 -5.30 1.66 -4.94
N ASP A 39 -6.38 1.17 -5.52
CA ASP A 39 -6.52 -0.22 -5.95
C ASP A 39 -7.51 -0.28 -7.14
N ALA A 40 -7.27 -1.18 -8.09
CA ALA A 40 -8.20 -1.42 -9.18
C ALA A 40 -9.47 -2.18 -8.72
N ASP A 41 -9.45 -2.75 -7.51
CA ASP A 41 -10.60 -3.38 -6.87
C ASP A 41 -11.36 -2.38 -5.96
N GLU A 42 -12.38 -1.73 -6.50
CA GLU A 42 -13.19 -0.71 -5.80
C GLU A 42 -13.76 -1.21 -4.46
N GLU A 43 -14.25 -2.45 -4.40
CA GLU A 43 -14.83 -3.01 -3.16
C GLU A 43 -13.78 -3.15 -2.06
N ARG A 44 -12.56 -3.60 -2.43
CA ARG A 44 -11.45 -3.69 -1.47
C ARG A 44 -10.95 -2.31 -1.08
N LEU A 45 -10.88 -1.39 -2.04
CA LEU A 45 -10.48 -0.01 -1.80
C LEU A 45 -11.42 0.67 -0.79
N ASP A 46 -12.75 0.56 -0.96
CA ASP A 46 -13.74 1.09 -0.02
C ASP A 46 -13.57 0.47 1.38
N LEU A 47 -13.37 -0.86 1.46
CA LEU A 47 -13.14 -1.53 2.74
C LEU A 47 -11.93 -0.95 3.49
N PHE A 48 -10.81 -0.75 2.79
CA PHE A 48 -9.58 -0.27 3.41
C PHE A 48 -9.54 1.25 3.61
N ASP A 49 -10.24 2.05 2.81
CA ASP A 49 -10.49 3.46 3.11
C ASP A 49 -11.23 3.59 4.45
N ARG A 50 -12.31 2.83 4.64
CA ARG A 50 -13.05 2.81 5.91
C ARG A 50 -12.18 2.36 7.09
N LEU A 51 -11.40 1.30 6.93
CA LEU A 51 -10.45 0.86 7.97
C LEU A 51 -9.46 1.98 8.30
N GLY A 52 -8.90 2.63 7.29
CA GLY A 52 -7.95 3.73 7.45
C GLY A 52 -8.57 4.88 8.25
N ARG A 53 -9.79 5.29 7.93
CA ARG A 53 -10.53 6.32 8.69
C ARG A 53 -10.71 5.93 10.16
N VAL A 54 -11.06 4.67 10.45
CA VAL A 54 -11.16 4.17 11.83
C VAL A 54 -9.81 4.26 12.54
N CYS A 55 -8.74 3.74 11.94
CA CYS A 55 -7.40 3.77 12.52
C CYS A 55 -6.94 5.21 12.82
N PHE A 56 -7.12 6.13 11.87
CA PHE A 56 -6.67 7.51 11.98
C PHE A 56 -7.47 8.28 13.04
N PHE A 57 -8.79 8.05 13.09
CA PHE A 57 -9.65 8.60 14.13
C PHE A 57 -9.24 8.09 15.51
N SER A 58 -9.06 6.78 15.68
CA SER A 58 -8.67 6.16 16.95
C SER A 58 -7.29 6.64 17.44
N ALA A 59 -6.34 6.84 16.53
CA ALA A 59 -5.01 7.35 16.85
C ALA A 59 -4.94 8.89 16.96
N LYS A 60 -6.05 9.60 16.69
CA LYS A 60 -6.09 11.08 16.58
C LYS A 60 -5.06 11.63 15.60
N SER A 61 -4.83 10.91 14.51
CA SER A 61 -3.91 11.31 13.46
C SER A 61 -4.41 12.56 12.74
N THR A 62 -3.48 13.44 12.35
CA THR A 62 -3.76 14.64 11.54
C THR A 62 -3.53 14.43 10.04
N HIS A 63 -3.18 13.22 9.62
CA HIS A 63 -3.03 12.90 8.20
C HIS A 63 -4.39 12.92 7.48
N LEU A 64 -4.38 13.30 6.21
CA LEU A 64 -5.54 13.24 5.33
C LEU A 64 -5.52 11.93 4.54
N LEU A 65 -6.66 11.26 4.45
CA LEU A 65 -6.81 10.02 3.70
C LEU A 65 -7.80 10.21 2.54
N LYS A 66 -7.33 9.90 1.33
CA LYS A 66 -8.09 9.86 0.08
C LYS A 66 -8.00 8.45 -0.51
N SER A 67 -8.97 8.10 -1.35
CA SER A 67 -8.94 6.87 -2.13
C SER A 67 -9.40 7.17 -3.56
N THR A 68 -8.82 6.47 -4.54
CA THR A 68 -9.17 6.58 -5.95
C THR A 68 -8.90 5.27 -6.68
N THR A 69 -9.69 4.96 -7.70
CA THR A 69 -9.45 3.86 -8.64
C THR A 69 -8.65 4.31 -9.87
N ASP A 70 -8.30 5.60 -9.97
CA ASP A 70 -7.37 6.12 -10.98
C ASP A 70 -5.97 6.26 -10.39
N TYR A 71 -5.02 5.44 -10.88
CA TYR A 71 -3.64 5.49 -10.40
C TYR A 71 -2.94 6.80 -10.73
N LYS A 72 -3.36 7.52 -11.77
CA LYS A 72 -2.76 8.80 -12.16
C LYS A 72 -3.09 9.87 -11.13
N GLU A 73 -4.33 9.90 -10.64
CA GLU A 73 -4.73 10.76 -9.52
C GLU A 73 -3.94 10.42 -8.26
N ALA A 74 -3.70 9.13 -8.00
CA ALA A 74 -2.92 8.70 -6.84
C ALA A 74 -1.45 9.15 -6.90
N LEU A 75 -0.88 9.26 -8.09
CA LEU A 75 0.52 9.64 -8.31
C LEU A 75 0.73 11.14 -8.58
N GLU A 76 -0.34 11.93 -8.68
CA GLU A 76 -0.25 13.36 -8.97
C GLU A 76 0.45 14.11 -7.83
N GLY A 77 1.61 14.71 -8.12
CA GLY A 77 2.38 15.49 -7.15
C GLY A 77 2.87 14.68 -5.94
N VAL A 78 3.09 13.37 -6.12
CA VAL A 78 3.52 12.46 -5.05
C VAL A 78 4.98 12.68 -4.65
N ASP A 79 5.26 12.64 -3.35
CA ASP A 79 6.62 12.72 -2.79
C ASP A 79 7.19 11.32 -2.48
N LEU A 80 6.33 10.36 -2.13
CA LEU A 80 6.69 9.01 -1.68
C LEU A 80 5.68 7.98 -2.20
N VAL A 81 6.15 6.78 -2.55
CA VAL A 81 5.25 5.68 -2.95
C VAL A 81 5.50 4.41 -2.14
N VAL A 82 4.42 3.82 -1.64
CA VAL A 82 4.41 2.43 -1.15
C VAL A 82 3.71 1.56 -2.18
N VAL A 83 4.38 0.50 -2.63
CA VAL A 83 3.85 -0.43 -3.63
C VAL A 83 3.62 -1.78 -2.97
N GLN A 84 2.36 -2.24 -3.00
CA GLN A 84 1.89 -3.48 -2.38
C GLN A 84 0.88 -4.19 -3.29
N ILE A 85 1.06 -4.06 -4.61
CA ILE A 85 0.18 -4.63 -5.63
C ILE A 85 0.15 -6.16 -5.51
N GLY A 86 -1.05 -6.69 -5.25
CA GLY A 86 -1.33 -8.12 -5.30
C GLY A 86 -1.96 -8.55 -6.63
N GLU A 87 -2.13 -9.86 -6.79
CA GLU A 87 -2.66 -10.46 -8.02
C GLU A 87 -4.02 -9.89 -8.45
N ASN A 88 -4.94 -9.68 -7.50
CA ASN A 88 -6.29 -9.20 -7.82
C ASN A 88 -6.27 -7.78 -8.39
N CYS A 89 -5.52 -6.87 -7.77
CA CYS A 89 -5.34 -5.51 -8.26
C CYS A 89 -4.68 -5.54 -9.65
N ALA A 90 -3.59 -6.28 -9.80
CA ALA A 90 -2.89 -6.42 -11.08
C ALA A 90 -3.80 -6.94 -12.21
N ARG A 91 -4.58 -7.99 -11.92
CA ARG A 91 -5.51 -8.60 -12.87
C ARG A 91 -6.62 -7.65 -13.30
N LYS A 92 -7.24 -6.93 -12.36
CA LYS A 92 -8.28 -5.93 -12.67
C LYS A 92 -7.69 -4.78 -13.50
N TYR A 93 -6.58 -4.21 -13.03
CA TYR A 93 -5.87 -3.14 -13.72
C TYR A 93 -5.53 -3.50 -15.18
N LEU A 94 -4.87 -4.64 -15.40
CA LEU A 94 -4.46 -5.07 -16.75
C LEU A 94 -5.65 -5.37 -17.65
N LYS A 95 -6.73 -5.95 -17.11
CA LYS A 95 -7.96 -6.22 -17.88
C LYS A 95 -8.62 -4.94 -18.39
N GLU A 96 -8.59 -3.87 -17.59
CA GLU A 96 -9.18 -2.59 -17.96
C GLU A 96 -8.29 -1.80 -18.94
N ASN A 97 -6.96 -1.88 -18.77
CA ASN A 97 -6.01 -1.05 -19.51
C ASN A 97 -5.41 -1.73 -20.76
N ARG A 98 -5.41 -3.08 -20.85
CA ARG A 98 -4.88 -3.81 -22.00
C ARG A 98 -5.99 -4.54 -22.76
N ARG A 99 -6.41 -3.96 -23.89
CA ARG A 99 -7.47 -4.48 -24.78
C ARG A 99 -7.12 -5.77 -25.53
N GLN A 100 -5.83 -6.17 -25.62
CA GLN A 100 -5.38 -7.27 -26.49
C GLN A 100 -5.29 -8.66 -25.83
N GLY A 101 -5.94 -8.85 -24.68
CA GLY A 101 -5.93 -10.12 -23.97
C GLY A 101 -4.72 -10.22 -23.05
N PHE A 102 -4.98 -10.42 -21.77
CA PHE A 102 -3.97 -10.86 -20.82
C PHE A 102 -3.82 -12.37 -21.04
N ALA A 103 -2.64 -12.82 -21.49
CA ALA A 103 -2.33 -14.24 -21.47
C ALA A 103 -2.46 -14.77 -20.04
N GLU A 104 -2.65 -16.09 -19.86
CA GLU A 104 -2.52 -16.75 -18.55
C GLU A 104 -1.08 -16.66 -18.06
N LEU A 105 -0.67 -15.46 -17.66
CA LEU A 105 0.61 -15.17 -17.05
C LEU A 105 0.60 -15.77 -15.64
N GLY A 106 1.75 -16.29 -15.22
CA GLY A 106 1.95 -16.64 -13.82
C GLY A 106 1.71 -15.43 -12.92
N ARG A 107 1.35 -15.69 -11.65
CA ARG A 107 1.06 -14.65 -10.66
C ARG A 107 2.15 -13.56 -10.62
N ALA A 108 3.43 -13.95 -10.58
CA ALA A 108 4.54 -13.01 -10.53
C ALA A 108 4.50 -12.06 -11.73
N SER A 109 4.50 -12.59 -12.96
CA SER A 109 4.49 -11.79 -14.18
C SER A 109 3.27 -10.87 -14.33
N LEU A 110 2.11 -11.23 -13.77
CA LEU A 110 0.96 -10.31 -13.72
C LEU A 110 1.27 -9.08 -12.85
N ILE A 111 1.84 -9.31 -11.67
CA ILE A 111 2.19 -8.24 -10.73
C ILE A 111 3.32 -7.39 -11.32
N GLU A 112 4.36 -8.01 -11.89
CA GLU A 112 5.49 -7.31 -12.53
C GLU A 112 5.01 -6.36 -13.62
N GLN A 113 4.13 -6.83 -14.52
CA GLN A 113 3.59 -6.00 -15.60
C GLN A 113 2.71 -4.86 -15.10
N ALA A 114 1.87 -5.12 -14.10
CA ALA A 114 1.03 -4.07 -13.52
C ALA A 114 1.88 -3.00 -12.84
N VAL A 115 2.89 -3.40 -12.06
CA VAL A 115 3.79 -2.46 -11.38
C VAL A 115 4.63 -1.66 -12.38
N ASP A 116 5.17 -2.30 -13.41
CA ASP A 116 5.89 -1.60 -14.50
C ASP A 116 4.99 -0.56 -15.18
N ASP A 117 3.77 -0.94 -15.58
CA ASP A 117 2.83 -0.02 -16.22
C ASP A 117 2.44 1.14 -15.29
N LEU A 118 2.18 0.88 -14.00
CA LEU A 118 1.75 1.89 -13.02
C LEU A 118 2.85 2.90 -12.68
N LEU A 119 4.10 2.45 -12.63
CA LEU A 119 5.24 3.28 -12.22
C LEU A 119 6.03 3.85 -13.41
N ARG A 120 5.70 3.51 -14.65
CA ARG A 120 6.49 3.88 -15.85
C ARG A 120 6.82 5.37 -15.94
N ASP A 121 5.83 6.22 -15.65
CA ASP A 121 5.92 7.67 -15.88
C ASP A 121 6.28 8.46 -14.61
N ILE A 122 6.57 7.78 -13.50
CA ILE A 122 6.94 8.45 -12.25
C ILE A 122 8.39 8.97 -12.33
N ASN A 123 8.66 10.12 -11.70
CA ASN A 123 10.03 10.63 -11.61
C ASN A 123 10.92 9.59 -10.88
N PRO A 124 12.05 9.16 -11.46
CA PRO A 124 12.93 8.15 -10.86
C PRO A 124 13.51 8.56 -9.51
N THR A 125 13.56 9.86 -9.18
CA THR A 125 14.04 10.35 -7.88
C THR A 125 13.03 10.21 -6.75
N ILE A 126 11.76 9.90 -7.04
CA ILE A 126 10.74 9.68 -6.02
C ILE A 126 11.03 8.36 -5.29
N PRO A 127 11.25 8.37 -3.97
CA PRO A 127 11.49 7.15 -3.21
C PRO A 127 10.31 6.20 -3.25
N VAL A 128 10.60 4.91 -3.44
CA VAL A 128 9.61 3.85 -3.48
C VAL A 128 9.97 2.69 -2.57
N MET A 129 9.04 2.38 -1.67
CA MET A 129 9.08 1.20 -0.81
C MET A 129 8.18 0.13 -1.41
N SER A 130 8.78 -1.00 -1.79
CA SER A 130 8.10 -2.20 -2.22
C SER A 130 7.84 -3.11 -1.04
N LEU A 131 6.57 -3.42 -0.80
CA LEU A 131 6.16 -4.48 0.13
C LEU A 131 5.74 -5.75 -0.64
N ILE A 132 5.93 -5.78 -1.97
CA ILE A 132 5.65 -6.95 -2.79
C ILE A 132 6.65 -8.07 -2.44
N SER A 133 6.19 -9.31 -2.54
CA SER A 133 6.99 -10.53 -2.38
C SER A 133 8.24 -10.51 -3.28
N ASP A 134 9.32 -11.12 -2.81
CA ASP A 134 10.66 -11.09 -3.40
C ASP A 134 10.82 -11.91 -4.68
N ASP A 135 9.81 -12.71 -5.03
CA ASP A 135 9.66 -13.47 -6.27
C ASP A 135 9.13 -12.62 -7.44
N VAL A 136 8.74 -11.36 -7.20
CA VAL A 136 8.29 -10.41 -8.21
C VAL A 136 9.42 -9.44 -8.55
N PHE A 137 9.81 -9.40 -9.83
CA PHE A 137 10.88 -8.56 -10.35
C PHE A 137 10.32 -7.49 -11.29
N TYR A 138 10.57 -6.21 -10.99
CA TYR A 138 10.19 -5.14 -11.90
C TYR A 138 11.36 -4.17 -12.10
N PRO A 139 11.61 -3.72 -13.35
CA PRO A 139 12.83 -3.05 -13.74
C PRO A 139 12.80 -1.58 -13.31
N ARG A 140 13.14 -1.31 -12.04
CA ARG A 140 13.36 0.05 -11.55
C ARG A 140 14.72 0.14 -10.86
N GLU A 141 15.51 1.15 -11.22
CA GLU A 141 16.88 1.34 -10.70
C GLU A 141 16.92 1.68 -9.20
N VAL A 142 15.81 2.18 -8.64
CA VAL A 142 15.76 2.69 -7.27
C VAL A 142 14.44 2.28 -6.61
N TYR A 143 14.41 1.11 -5.99
CA TYR A 143 13.37 0.72 -5.03
C TYR A 143 13.98 -0.02 -3.84
N GLN A 144 13.36 0.14 -2.67
CA GLN A 144 13.69 -0.60 -1.46
C GLN A 144 12.65 -1.68 -1.26
N ILE A 145 13.09 -2.92 -1.06
CA ILE A 145 12.18 -4.01 -0.70
C ILE A 145 12.31 -4.23 0.78
N GLU A 146 11.17 -4.20 1.48
CA GLU A 146 11.10 -4.67 2.86
C GLU A 146 10.25 -5.92 2.94
N ASP A 147 10.77 -6.96 3.61
CA ASP A 147 10.01 -8.16 3.95
C ASP A 147 9.11 -7.89 5.17
N TRP A 148 8.25 -6.90 5.01
CA TRP A 148 7.23 -6.50 5.95
C TRP A 148 5.98 -6.09 5.16
N PRO A 149 4.77 -6.47 5.60
CA PRO A 149 4.48 -7.31 6.75
C PRO A 149 4.70 -8.81 6.47
N PRO A 150 4.74 -9.66 7.52
CA PRO A 150 4.87 -11.10 7.37
C PRO A 150 3.81 -11.69 6.44
N GLN A 151 4.15 -12.80 5.79
CA GLN A 151 3.18 -13.57 5.02
C GLN A 151 2.07 -14.10 5.94
N LEU A 152 0.83 -13.93 5.50
CA LEU A 152 -0.32 -14.52 6.18
C LEU A 152 -0.36 -16.03 5.91
N SER A 153 -0.58 -16.81 6.97
CA SER A 153 -1.00 -18.21 6.89
C SER A 153 -2.38 -18.34 6.23
N ASP A 154 -2.76 -19.54 5.80
CA ASP A 154 -4.06 -19.76 5.17
C ASP A 154 -5.23 -19.48 6.13
N GLU A 155 -5.06 -19.76 7.41
CA GLU A 155 -6.03 -19.41 8.44
C GLU A 155 -6.18 -17.88 8.57
N GLU A 156 -5.07 -17.15 8.62
CA GLU A 156 -5.09 -15.68 8.69
C GLU A 156 -5.68 -15.06 7.42
N ARG A 157 -5.40 -15.60 6.24
CA ARG A 157 -5.99 -15.11 4.98
C ARG A 157 -7.52 -15.16 4.99
N LEU A 158 -8.10 -16.16 5.67
CA LEU A 158 -9.54 -16.27 5.88
C LEU A 158 -10.03 -15.37 7.02
N ALA A 159 -9.29 -15.30 8.13
CA ALA A 159 -9.72 -14.60 9.33
C ALA A 159 -9.60 -13.06 9.24
N VAL A 160 -8.53 -12.54 8.64
CA VAL A 160 -8.24 -11.10 8.63
C VAL A 160 -9.34 -10.28 7.96
N PRO A 161 -9.93 -10.65 6.80
CA PRO A 161 -11.04 -9.91 6.21
C PRO A 161 -12.24 -9.77 7.16
N HIS A 162 -12.60 -10.84 7.87
CA HIS A 162 -13.66 -10.81 8.87
C HIS A 162 -13.30 -9.89 10.04
N GLN A 163 -12.04 -9.92 10.49
CA GLN A 163 -11.56 -9.04 11.54
C GLN A 163 -11.57 -7.56 11.11
N VAL A 164 -11.21 -7.26 9.86
CA VAL A 164 -11.30 -5.90 9.28
C VAL A 164 -12.75 -5.41 9.30
N LEU A 165 -13.71 -6.24 8.92
CA LEU A 165 -15.13 -5.89 8.97
C LEU A 165 -15.59 -5.60 10.41
N ARG A 166 -15.12 -6.36 11.41
CA ARG A 166 -15.43 -6.11 12.82
C ARG A 166 -14.89 -4.76 13.28
N TRP A 167 -13.66 -4.41 12.92
CA TRP A 167 -13.09 -3.08 13.23
C TRP A 167 -13.87 -1.95 12.57
N VAL A 168 -14.18 -2.08 11.28
CA VAL A 168 -14.94 -1.06 10.53
C VAL A 168 -16.34 -0.85 11.11
N ARG A 169 -16.97 -1.90 11.64
CA ARG A 169 -18.29 -1.84 12.29
C ARG A 169 -18.26 -1.43 13.76
N ALA A 170 -17.06 -1.20 14.33
CA ALA A 170 -16.85 -0.98 15.76
C ALA A 170 -17.31 -2.17 16.65
N ASP A 171 -17.35 -3.39 16.09
CA ASP A 171 -17.58 -4.64 16.84
C ASP A 171 -16.31 -5.12 17.58
N ASP A 172 -15.16 -4.52 17.26
CA ASP A 172 -13.87 -4.73 17.92
C ASP A 172 -13.01 -3.46 17.80
N TYR A 173 -12.01 -3.31 18.65
CA TYR A 173 -11.15 -2.13 18.68
C TYR A 173 -9.86 -2.33 17.89
N VAL A 174 -9.42 -1.27 17.20
CA VAL A 174 -8.17 -1.27 16.42
C VAL A 174 -6.90 -1.13 17.29
N TYR A 175 -7.01 -0.87 18.60
CA TYR A 175 -5.86 -0.57 19.45
C TYR A 175 -4.75 -1.62 19.38
N LYS A 176 -5.10 -2.91 19.29
CA LYS A 176 -4.11 -4.00 19.20
C LYS A 176 -3.27 -3.93 17.92
N ILE A 177 -3.87 -3.57 16.78
CA ILE A 177 -3.11 -3.43 15.54
C ILE A 177 -2.30 -2.14 15.50
N LEU A 178 -2.79 -1.07 16.13
CA LEU A 178 -2.05 0.18 16.26
C LEU A 178 -0.77 -0.03 17.09
N ASP A 179 -0.90 -0.65 18.26
CA ASP A 179 0.21 -0.98 19.16
C ASP A 179 1.24 -1.90 18.48
N ALA A 180 0.78 -2.99 17.86
CA ALA A 180 1.64 -3.94 17.16
C ALA A 180 2.46 -3.32 16.00
N ASN A 181 2.04 -2.18 15.45
CA ASN A 181 2.69 -1.50 14.33
C ASN A 181 3.31 -0.15 14.73
N GLU A 182 3.46 0.12 16.03
CA GLU A 182 4.08 1.35 16.50
C GLU A 182 5.53 1.49 16.03
N HIS A 183 6.25 0.38 15.90
CA HIS A 183 7.65 0.33 15.45
C HIS A 183 7.82 -0.27 14.05
N ALA A 184 6.79 -0.17 13.20
CA ALA A 184 6.84 -0.70 11.84
C ALA A 184 8.00 -0.11 11.02
N PRO A 185 8.71 -0.92 10.19
CA PRO A 185 9.79 -0.47 9.31
C PRO A 185 9.39 0.71 8.41
N LEU A 186 8.12 0.77 8.02
CA LEU A 186 7.56 1.89 7.26
C LEU A 186 7.84 3.25 7.91
N LYS A 187 7.79 3.36 9.24
CA LYS A 187 8.06 4.64 9.93
C LYS A 187 9.52 5.05 9.83
N THR A 188 10.44 4.09 9.90
CA THR A 188 11.87 4.34 9.67
C THR A 188 12.09 4.87 8.26
N TRP A 189 11.44 4.24 7.27
CA TRP A 189 11.50 4.67 5.88
C TRP A 189 10.92 6.08 5.66
N LEU A 190 9.79 6.40 6.30
CA LEU A 190 9.17 7.71 6.19
C LEU A 190 10.04 8.85 6.76
N ASN A 191 10.89 8.55 7.75
CA ASN A 191 11.85 9.50 8.31
C ASN A 191 13.08 9.66 7.42
N ASP A 192 13.57 8.56 6.84
CA ASP A 192 14.72 8.56 5.96
C ASP A 192 14.50 7.53 4.83
N PRO A 193 14.04 7.97 3.64
CA PRO A 193 13.85 7.09 2.50
C PRO A 193 15.13 6.50 1.92
N THR A 194 16.30 6.75 2.52
CA THR A 194 17.58 6.10 2.19
C THR A 194 17.98 5.03 3.22
N SER A 195 17.18 4.82 4.27
CA SER A 195 17.51 3.95 5.40
C SER A 195 17.59 2.46 5.05
N PHE A 196 17.02 2.05 3.91
CA PHE A 196 17.00 0.66 3.46
C PHE A 196 17.88 0.49 2.20
N PRO A 197 18.52 -0.68 2.02
CA PRO A 197 19.39 -0.92 0.89
C PRO A 197 18.60 -0.86 -0.42
N LEU A 198 19.13 -0.12 -1.39
CA LEU A 198 18.63 -0.20 -2.77
C LEU A 198 18.96 -1.58 -3.32
N ILE A 199 17.98 -2.25 -3.91
CA ILE A 199 18.16 -3.55 -4.53
C ILE A 199 18.24 -3.34 -6.04
N ASN A 200 19.46 -3.47 -6.58
CA ASN A 200 19.66 -3.66 -8.01
C ASN A 200 19.57 -5.17 -8.28
N ARG A 201 18.46 -5.64 -8.83
CA ARG A 201 18.29 -7.04 -9.28
C ARG A 201 18.16 -7.08 -10.79
#